data_AF-A0A6J2TW33-F1
#
_entry.id   AF-A0A6J2TW33-F1
#
_cell.length_a   1.000
_cell.length_b   1.000
_cell.length_c   1.000
_cell.angle_alpha   90.00
_cell.angle_beta   90.00
_cell.angle_gamma   90.00
#
_symmetry.space_group_name_H-M   'P 1'
#
loop_
_entity.id
_entity.type
_entity.pdbx_description
1 polymer ?
#
loop_
_entity_poly.entity_id
_entity_poly.type
_entity_poly.pdbx_seq_one_letter_code
_entity_poly.pdbx_strand_id
1 'polypeptide(L)'
;MSASFLSPLAVGQVVTDETSIEQWRTVFIIASIIGGATYVVYQIFATAEVQPWNAPRPVNDQLEEESEILKNANEDINIIPKP
;
A
#
# COMPACT_ATOMS: atom_id res chain seq x y z
N MET A 1 0.05 7.36 -5.38
CA MET A 1 0.52 8.77 -5.39
C MET A 1 -0.56 9.75 -5.87
N SER A 2 -1.85 9.49 -5.63
CA SER A 2 -2.93 10.37 -6.09
C SER A 2 -3.26 11.50 -5.11
N ALA A 3 -3.02 11.37 -3.80
CA ALA A 3 -3.41 12.42 -2.86
C ALA A 3 -2.64 13.76 -3.03
N SER A 4 -1.42 13.73 -3.58
CA SER A 4 -0.53 14.91 -3.61
C SER A 4 -0.96 16.00 -4.60
N PHE A 5 -1.74 15.70 -5.64
CA PHE A 5 -2.20 16.73 -6.60
C PHE A 5 -3.30 17.64 -6.03
N LEU A 6 -3.99 17.20 -4.97
CA LEU A 6 -5.06 17.98 -4.34
C LEU A 6 -4.51 19.14 -3.49
N SER A 7 -3.27 19.03 -3.01
CA SER A 7 -2.65 20.05 -2.16
C SER A 7 -2.47 21.39 -2.87
N PRO A 8 -1.84 21.47 -4.07
CA PRO A 8 -1.76 22.73 -4.82
C PRO A 8 -3.12 23.33 -5.17
N LEU A 9 -4.12 22.48 -5.48
CA LEU A 9 -5.48 22.94 -5.77
C LEU A 9 -6.14 23.57 -4.55
N ALA A 10 -6.02 22.95 -3.38
CA ALA A 10 -6.55 23.47 -2.13
C ALA A 10 -5.84 24.78 -1.72
N VAL A 11 -4.51 24.83 -1.83
CA VAL A 11 -3.73 26.05 -1.55
C VAL A 11 -4.14 27.18 -2.49
N GLY A 12 -4.34 26.91 -3.78
CA GLY A 12 -4.79 27.92 -4.76
C GLY A 12 -6.22 28.45 -4.52
N GLN A 13 -7.03 27.78 -3.69
CA GLN A 13 -8.34 28.30 -3.26
C GLN A 13 -8.24 29.12 -1.96
N VAL A 14 -7.28 28.80 -1.08
CA VAL A 14 -7.11 29.45 0.22
C VAL A 14 -6.22 30.69 0.13
N VAL A 15 -5.18 30.64 -0.71
CA VAL A 15 -4.22 31.72 -0.91
C VAL A 15 -4.62 32.48 -2.17
N THR A 16 -5.31 33.61 -2.00
CA THR A 16 -5.66 34.54 -3.08
C THR A 16 -4.66 35.68 -3.21
N ASP A 17 -3.90 35.95 -2.16
CA ASP A 17 -2.79 36.91 -2.12
C ASP A 17 -1.57 36.21 -1.51
N GLU A 18 -0.59 35.91 -2.36
CA GLU A 18 0.63 35.17 -1.99
C GLU A 18 1.47 35.89 -0.93
N THR A 19 1.32 37.21 -0.80
CA THR A 19 2.06 38.02 0.18
C THR A 19 1.38 38.05 1.56
N SER A 20 0.15 37.54 1.66
CA SER A 20 -0.63 37.55 2.89
C SER A 20 -0.21 36.44 3.85
N ILE A 21 0.41 36.84 4.97
CA ILE A 21 0.83 35.94 6.05
C ILE A 21 -0.36 35.20 6.68
N GLU A 22 -1.52 35.85 6.76
CA GLU A 22 -2.73 35.29 7.38
C GLU A 22 -3.28 34.09 6.58
N GLN A 23 -3.19 34.14 5.25
CA GLN A 23 -3.63 33.05 4.37
C GLN A 23 -2.68 31.84 4.48
N TRP A 24 -1.37 32.08 4.49
CA TRP A 24 -0.39 31.04 4.72
C TRP A 24 -0.52 30.40 6.10
N ARG A 25 -0.79 31.18 7.15
CA ARG A 25 -1.06 30.64 8.49
C ARG A 25 -2.24 29.66 8.47
N THR A 26 -3.29 29.98 7.72
CA THR A 26 -4.46 29.10 7.56
C THR A 26 -4.08 27.79 6.89
N VAL A 27 -3.28 27.83 5.82
CA VAL A 27 -2.75 26.62 5.14
C VAL A 27 -1.97 25.74 6.11
N PHE A 28 -1.06 26.32 6.91
CA PHE A 28 -0.27 25.56 7.88
C PHE A 28 -1.09 24.96 9.01
N ILE A 29 -2.13 25.67 9.49
CA ILE A 29 -3.06 25.13 10.49
C ILE A 29 -3.81 23.93 9.93
N ILE A 30 -4.34 24.04 8.70
CA ILE A 30 -5.05 22.93 8.03
C ILE A 30 -4.12 21.71 7.89
N ALA A 31 -2.89 21.93 7.41
CA ALA A 31 -1.90 20.86 7.26
C ALA A 31 -1.57 20.18 8.59
N SER A 32 -1.43 20.96 9.67
CA SER A 32 -1.17 20.45 11.02
C SER A 32 -2.33 19.61 11.54
N ILE A 33 -3.58 20.04 11.32
CA ILE A 33 -4.77 19.28 11.72
C ILE A 33 -4.84 17.96 10.97
N ILE A 34 -4.65 17.98 9.64
CA ILE A 34 -4.70 16.77 8.81
C ILE A 34 -3.59 15.80 9.22
N GLY A 35 -2.36 16.28 9.38
CA GLY A 35 -1.22 15.46 9.81
C GLY A 35 -1.40 14.89 11.21
N GLY A 36 -1.92 15.69 12.15
CA GLY A 36 -2.23 15.23 13.50
C GLY A 36 -3.34 14.18 13.51
N ALA A 37 -4.41 14.40 12.74
CA ALA A 37 -5.52 13.46 12.65
C ALA A 37 -5.09 12.12 12.03
N THR A 38 -4.32 12.14 10.93
CA THR A 38 -3.81 10.90 10.32
C THR A 38 -2.84 10.17 11.24
N TYR A 39 -2.02 10.90 12.01
CA TYR A 39 -1.17 10.31 13.03
C TYR A 39 -1.98 9.61 14.14
N VAL A 40 -3.05 10.25 14.64
CA VAL A 40 -3.94 9.64 15.64
C VAL A 40 -4.62 8.39 15.08
N VAL A 41 -5.14 8.45 13.86
CA VAL A 41 -5.74 7.29 13.18
C VAL A 41 -4.71 6.17 13.04
N TYR A 42 -3.49 6.49 12.62
CA TYR A 42 -2.39 5.51 12.56
C TYR A 42 -2.14 4.88 13.92
N GLN A 43 -2.06 5.67 14.99
CA GLN A 43 -1.79 5.15 16.33
C GLN A 43 -2.89 4.20 16.86
N ILE A 44 -4.14 4.39 16.43
CA ILE A 44 -5.28 3.54 16.84
C ILE A 44 -5.33 2.23 16.05
N PHE A 45 -5.07 2.28 14.74
CA PHE A 45 -5.33 1.15 13.83
C PHE A 45 -4.07 0.42 13.36
N ALA A 46 -2.89 1.02 13.48
CA ALA A 46 -1.66 0.36 13.07
C ALA A 46 -1.31 -0.79 14.02
N THR A 47 -0.81 -1.88 13.44
CA THR A 47 -0.23 -3.00 14.18
C THR A 47 1.22 -3.19 13.77
N ALA A 48 2.07 -3.52 14.74
CA ALA A 48 3.49 -3.83 14.52
C ALA A 48 3.72 -5.32 14.21
N GLU A 49 2.66 -6.14 14.23
CA GLU A 49 2.77 -7.57 13.94
C GLU A 49 2.99 -7.79 12.44
N VAL A 50 3.78 -8.82 12.12
CA VAL A 50 3.95 -9.26 10.74
C VAL A 50 2.61 -9.74 10.23
N GLN A 51 2.14 -9.08 9.19
CA GLN A 51 0.85 -9.39 8.60
C GLN A 51 0.87 -10.77 7.93
N PRO A 52 -0.25 -11.52 7.90
CA PRO A 52 -0.26 -12.91 7.45
C PRO A 52 0.16 -13.09 5.98
N TRP A 53 -0.06 -12.08 5.13
CA TRP A 53 0.42 -12.08 3.75
C TRP A 53 1.93 -11.85 3.62
N ASN A 54 2.61 -11.42 4.69
CA ASN A 54 4.05 -11.21 4.75
C ASN A 54 4.78 -12.39 5.43
N ALA A 55 4.06 -13.47 5.76
CA ALA A 55 4.70 -14.71 6.19
C ALA A 55 5.30 -15.42 4.96
N PRO A 56 6.53 -15.97 5.05
CA PRO A 56 6.98 -16.96 4.07
C PRO A 56 5.96 -18.11 4.07
N ARG A 57 5.50 -18.54 2.88
CA ARG A 57 4.59 -19.69 2.77
C ARG A 57 5.16 -20.86 3.58
N PRO A 58 4.35 -21.58 4.36
CA PRO A 58 4.80 -22.78 5.06
C PRO A 58 5.53 -23.66 4.06
N VAL A 59 6.70 -24.19 4.45
CA VAL A 59 7.51 -25.06 3.57
C VAL A 59 6.64 -26.22 3.03
N ASN A 60 5.68 -26.71 3.82
CA ASN A 60 4.74 -27.73 3.39
C ASN A 60 3.84 -27.28 2.23
N ASP A 61 3.29 -26.06 2.26
CA ASP A 61 2.45 -25.55 1.17
C ASP A 61 3.27 -25.38 -0.13
N GLN A 62 4.54 -24.96 0.00
CA GLN A 62 5.45 -24.86 -1.14
C GLN A 62 5.81 -26.24 -1.71
N LEU A 63 6.04 -27.24 -0.85
CA LEU A 63 6.33 -28.61 -1.25
C LEU A 63 5.09 -29.30 -1.86
N GLU A 64 3.90 -29.01 -1.37
CA GLU A 64 2.64 -29.50 -1.94
C GLU A 64 2.43 -28.91 -3.33
N GLU A 65 2.55 -27.57 -3.50
CA GLU A 65 2.51 -26.88 -4.79
C GLU A 65 3.54 -27.47 -5.78
N GLU A 66 4.80 -27.61 -5.35
CA GLU A 66 5.87 -28.18 -6.17
C GLU A 66 5.58 -29.64 -6.55
N SER A 67 5.06 -30.45 -5.62
CA SER A 67 4.70 -31.85 -5.88
C SER A 67 3.53 -31.99 -6.85
N GLU A 68 2.54 -31.09 -6.81
CA GLU A 68 1.44 -31.06 -7.76
C GLU A 68 1.90 -30.63 -9.15
N ILE A 69 2.74 -29.59 -9.22
CA ILE A 69 3.35 -29.15 -10.49
C ILE A 69 4.18 -30.29 -11.12
N LEU A 70 4.96 -31.01 -10.31
CA LEU A 70 5.75 -32.16 -10.79
C LEU A 70 4.86 -33.33 -11.22
N LYS A 71 3.75 -33.62 -10.53
CA LYS A 71 2.81 -34.66 -10.95
C LYS A 71 2.17 -34.32 -12.29
N ASN A 72 1.67 -33.10 -12.45
CA ASN A 72 1.03 -32.63 -13.69
C ASN A 72 2.02 -32.64 -14.85
N ALA A 73 3.26 -32.17 -14.64
CA ALA A 73 4.31 -32.19 -15.66
C ALA A 73 4.68 -33.62 -16.07
N ASN A 74 4.76 -34.57 -15.13
CA ASN A 74 5.03 -35.97 -15.44
C ASN A 74 3.85 -36.64 -16.17
N GLU A 75 2.62 -36.25 -15.87
CA GLU A 75 1.42 -36.71 -16.56
C GLU A 75 1.42 -36.23 -18.01
N ASP A 76 1.73 -34.94 -18.24
CA ASP A 76 1.91 -34.37 -19.57
C ASP A 76 3.02 -35.07 -20.37
N ILE A 77 4.16 -35.38 -19.74
CA ILE A 77 5.27 -36.11 -20.37
C ILE A 77 4.87 -37.55 -20.76
N ASN A 78 4.05 -38.21 -19.94
CA ASN A 78 3.57 -39.57 -20.23
C ASN A 78 2.51 -39.61 -21.33
N ILE A 79 1.80 -38.50 -21.58
CA ILE A 79 0.83 -38.38 -22.68
C ILE A 79 1.55 -38.17 -24.02
N ILE A 80 2.78 -37.64 -24.01
CA ILE A 80 3.60 -37.52 -25.21
C ILE A 80 4.07 -38.93 -25.65
N PRO A 81 3.65 -39.42 -26.84
CA PRO A 81 4.10 -40.72 -27.31
C PRO A 81 5.62 -40.68 -27.52
N LYS A 82 6.33 -41.63 -26.89
CA LYS A 82 7.76 -41.82 -27.15
C LYS A 82 7.97 -42.20 -28.62
N PRO A 83 9.05 -41.72 -29.26
CA PRO A 83 9.35 -42.02 -30.65
C PRO A 83 9.52 -43.52 -30.90
#